data_AF-A0A6A4Q3L0-F1
#
_entry.id   AF-A0A6A4Q3L0-F1
#
_cell.length_a   1.000
_cell.length_b   1.000
_cell.length_c   1.000
_cell.angle_alpha   90.00
_cell.angle_beta   90.00
_cell.angle_gamma   90.00
#
_symmetry.space_group_name_H-M   'P 1'
#
loop_
_entity.id
_entity.type
_entity.pdbx_description
1 polymer ?
#
loop_
_entity_poly.entity_id
_entity_poly.type
_entity_poly.pdbx_seq_one_letter_code
_entity_poly.pdbx_strand_id
1 'polypeptide(L)'
;MSAGHVLNVFINGQYAGTAYGSIDDPRLTFSGSVNLRVGNNKISLLSVSVGLPNVGTHFETWNVGVLGPVTLTGLSSGTRDLSKQKWSYKIGVKGESLRLYTEAGSRYVKWVRGSLVAKKQPLAWYKTTFSAPSDNDPLALDLGSMGKGEVWINGQSIGPHWPGYKARGKCSNCNYAGTYTDTKCLANCGQPSQRW
;
A
#
# COMPACT_ATOMS: atom_id res chain seq x y z
N MET A 1 8.62 -12.91 -8.78
CA MET A 1 7.49 -12.12 -9.26
C MET A 1 6.33 -12.27 -8.28
N SER A 2 5.47 -11.26 -8.21
CA SER A 2 4.22 -11.29 -7.47
C SER A 2 3.07 -11.03 -8.44
N ALA A 3 1.94 -11.67 -8.21
CA ALA A 3 0.69 -11.42 -8.92
C ALA A 3 0.00 -10.12 -8.47
N GLY A 4 0.63 -9.34 -7.59
CA GLY A 4 0.15 -8.04 -7.17
C GLY A 4 -0.48 -8.00 -5.77
N HIS A 5 -1.03 -6.85 -5.36
CA HIS A 5 -1.04 -5.57 -6.10
C HIS A 5 0.08 -4.62 -5.66
N VAL A 6 0.53 -4.75 -4.41
CA VAL A 6 1.67 -4.02 -3.84
C VAL A 6 2.56 -5.01 -3.08
N LEU A 7 3.86 -4.80 -3.14
CA LEU A 7 4.86 -5.55 -2.40
C LEU A 7 5.82 -4.59 -1.72
N ASN A 8 5.92 -4.71 -0.40
CA ASN A 8 6.97 -4.06 0.38
C ASN A 8 7.98 -5.13 0.82
N VAL A 9 9.27 -4.85 0.61
CA VAL A 9 10.36 -5.77 0.92
C VAL A 9 11.09 -5.27 2.16
N PHE A 10 11.27 -6.15 3.13
CA PHE A 10 12.03 -5.89 4.35
C PHE A 10 13.16 -6.90 4.50
N ILE A 11 14.35 -6.40 4.84
CA ILE A 11 15.56 -7.20 5.05
C ILE A 11 16.03 -6.95 6.47
N ASN A 12 16.11 -8.01 7.27
CA ASN A 12 16.46 -7.96 8.68
C ASN A 12 15.63 -6.94 9.49
N GLY A 13 14.35 -6.78 9.12
CA GLY A 13 13.42 -5.83 9.75
C GLY A 13 13.51 -4.40 9.23
N GLN A 14 14.45 -4.08 8.34
CA GLN A 14 14.59 -2.77 7.73
C GLN A 14 13.90 -2.73 6.36
N TYR A 15 13.27 -1.62 6.03
CA TYR A 15 12.63 -1.41 4.74
C TYR A 15 13.67 -1.31 3.61
N ALA A 16 13.51 -2.13 2.58
CA ALA A 16 14.40 -2.18 1.42
C ALA A 16 13.77 -1.58 0.15
N GLY A 17 12.44 -1.53 0.07
CA GLY A 17 11.74 -0.88 -1.03
C GLY A 17 10.33 -1.39 -1.25
N THR A 18 9.66 -0.79 -2.23
CA THR A 18 8.28 -1.11 -2.62
C THR A 18 8.18 -1.21 -4.13
N ALA A 19 7.37 -2.14 -4.61
CA ALA A 19 6.88 -2.18 -5.98
C ALA A 19 5.34 -2.30 -5.95
N TYR A 20 4.67 -1.74 -6.94
CA TYR A 20 3.21 -1.79 -7.06
C TYR A 20 2.79 -1.85 -8.53
N GLY A 21 1.71 -2.56 -8.79
CA GLY A 21 1.07 -2.64 -10.11
C GLY A 21 0.05 -1.53 -10.34
N SER A 22 -0.63 -1.65 -11.48
CA SER A 22 -1.77 -0.81 -11.89
C SER A 22 -3.04 -1.67 -11.97
N ILE A 23 -4.18 -1.06 -12.32
CA ILE A 23 -5.42 -1.81 -12.55
C ILE A 23 -5.29 -2.78 -13.74
N ASP A 24 -4.62 -2.36 -14.81
CA ASP A 24 -4.47 -3.15 -16.05
C ASP A 24 -3.38 -4.22 -15.93
N ASP A 25 -2.27 -3.90 -15.25
CA ASP A 25 -1.22 -4.87 -14.92
C ASP A 25 -0.92 -4.85 -13.42
N PRO A 26 -1.60 -5.69 -12.61
CA PRO A 26 -1.37 -5.77 -11.17
C PRO A 26 -0.08 -6.51 -10.82
N ARG A 27 0.48 -7.27 -11.76
CA ARG A 27 1.70 -8.07 -11.53
C ARG A 27 2.89 -7.13 -11.30
N LEU A 28 3.81 -7.57 -10.47
CA LEU A 28 4.96 -6.75 -10.11
C LEU A 28 6.22 -7.59 -9.88
N THR A 29 7.34 -6.93 -10.14
CA THR A 29 8.67 -7.43 -9.82
C THR A 29 9.40 -6.35 -9.04
N PHE A 30 9.89 -6.70 -7.85
CA PHE A 30 10.86 -5.90 -7.12
C PHE A 30 12.26 -6.41 -7.47
N SER A 31 13.13 -5.51 -7.93
CA SER A 31 14.54 -5.77 -8.15
C SER A 31 15.34 -4.64 -7.51
N GLY A 32 16.27 -4.99 -6.62
CA GLY A 32 17.08 -4.03 -5.90
C GLY A 32 18.15 -4.73 -5.08
N SER A 33 19.28 -4.04 -4.89
CA SER A 33 20.35 -4.50 -4.01
C SER A 33 19.86 -4.52 -2.55
N VAL A 34 20.24 -5.56 -1.81
CA VAL A 34 19.84 -5.75 -0.41
C VAL A 34 21.05 -5.93 0.49
N ASN A 35 21.00 -5.35 1.68
CA ASN A 35 22.07 -5.44 2.66
C ASN A 35 21.93 -6.71 3.51
N LEU A 36 22.70 -7.73 3.17
CA LEU A 36 22.77 -8.98 3.92
C LEU A 36 23.99 -8.98 4.85
N ARG A 37 23.85 -9.63 6.00
CA ARG A 37 24.95 -9.86 6.95
C ARG A 37 25.42 -11.31 6.92
N VAL A 38 26.59 -11.59 7.48
CA VAL A 38 27.08 -12.96 7.66
C VAL A 38 26.08 -13.75 8.51
N GLY A 39 25.79 -14.98 8.09
CA GLY A 39 24.85 -15.88 8.76
C GLY A 39 23.38 -15.66 8.36
N ASN A 40 22.48 -15.81 9.33
CA ASN A 40 21.04 -15.83 9.07
C ASN A 40 20.49 -14.42 8.80
N ASN A 41 19.83 -14.28 7.65
CA ASN A 41 19.11 -13.08 7.23
C ASN A 41 17.61 -13.37 7.20
N LYS A 42 16.81 -12.41 7.66
CA LYS A 42 15.35 -12.50 7.61
C LYS A 42 14.84 -11.64 6.46
N ILE A 43 14.24 -12.27 5.46
CA ILE A 43 13.53 -11.58 4.38
C ILE A 43 12.04 -11.63 4.72
N SER A 44 11.40 -10.47 4.80
CA SER A 44 9.97 -10.36 5.05
C SER A 44 9.31 -9.61 3.91
N LEU A 45 8.34 -10.26 3.28
CA LEU A 45 7.60 -9.73 2.14
C LEU A 45 6.18 -9.40 2.59
N LEU A 46 5.83 -8.11 2.57
CA LEU A 46 4.48 -7.67 2.83
C LEU A 46 3.77 -7.48 1.48
N SER A 47 2.97 -8.49 1.11
CA SER A 47 2.08 -8.43 -0.04
C SER A 47 0.72 -7.86 0.36
N VAL A 48 0.19 -6.96 -0.47
CA VAL A 48 -1.04 -6.21 -0.19
C VAL A 48 -1.93 -6.24 -1.43
N SER A 49 -3.20 -6.62 -1.24
CA SER A 49 -4.27 -6.45 -2.22
C SER A 49 -4.88 -5.04 -2.11
N VAL A 50 -5.39 -4.53 -3.22
CA VAL A 50 -6.05 -3.22 -3.31
C VAL A 50 -7.33 -3.44 -4.10
N GLY A 51 -8.37 -3.89 -3.40
CA GLY A 51 -9.52 -4.53 -4.02
C GLY A 51 -9.20 -5.92 -4.59
N LEU A 52 -10.22 -6.60 -5.09
CA LEU A 52 -10.12 -7.83 -5.88
C LEU A 52 -10.71 -7.58 -7.27
N PRO A 53 -10.29 -8.36 -8.30
CA PRO A 53 -10.89 -8.29 -9.63
C PRO A 53 -12.42 -8.46 -9.58
N ASN A 54 -13.12 -7.67 -10.39
CA ASN A 54 -14.58 -7.63 -10.43
C ASN A 54 -15.19 -7.70 -11.85
N VAL A 55 -14.36 -7.81 -12.88
CA VAL A 55 -14.76 -7.92 -14.28
C VAL A 55 -13.74 -8.72 -15.08
N GLY A 56 -14.21 -9.53 -16.04
CA GLY A 56 -13.38 -10.39 -16.90
C GLY A 56 -13.79 -11.86 -16.87
N THR A 57 -13.53 -12.61 -17.94
CA THR A 57 -13.80 -14.05 -17.93
C THR A 57 -12.88 -14.75 -16.93
N HIS A 58 -13.45 -15.53 -16.02
CA HIS A 58 -12.73 -16.26 -14.97
C HIS A 58 -11.89 -15.38 -14.02
N PHE A 59 -12.32 -14.13 -13.75
CA PHE A 59 -11.58 -13.23 -12.86
C PHE A 59 -11.41 -13.79 -11.44
N GLU A 60 -12.29 -14.70 -11.01
CA GLU A 60 -12.22 -15.42 -9.74
C GLU A 60 -11.00 -16.36 -9.62
N THR A 61 -10.39 -16.73 -10.74
CA THR A 61 -9.21 -17.61 -10.79
C THR A 61 -7.88 -16.83 -10.81
N TRP A 62 -7.94 -15.49 -10.89
CA TRP A 62 -6.74 -14.67 -10.99
C TRP A 62 -6.02 -14.59 -9.65
N ASN A 63 -4.71 -14.82 -9.70
CA ASN A 63 -3.89 -14.89 -8.50
C ASN A 63 -3.59 -13.51 -7.90
N VAL A 64 -3.40 -13.48 -6.58
CA VAL A 64 -2.86 -12.33 -5.83
C VAL A 64 -1.77 -12.85 -4.90
N GLY A 65 -0.72 -12.06 -4.67
CA GLY A 65 0.35 -12.44 -3.74
C GLY A 65 1.68 -12.80 -4.39
N VAL A 66 2.63 -13.28 -3.58
CA VAL A 66 3.98 -13.65 -4.04
C VAL A 66 4.00 -15.13 -4.41
N LEU A 67 3.96 -15.42 -5.71
CA LEU A 67 4.02 -16.80 -6.26
C LEU A 67 5.41 -17.19 -6.77
N GLY A 68 6.35 -16.24 -6.77
CA GLY A 68 7.69 -16.45 -7.31
C GLY A 68 7.79 -16.20 -8.81
N PRO A 69 8.97 -16.38 -9.41
CA PRO A 69 10.21 -16.79 -8.73
C PRO A 69 10.75 -15.71 -7.77
N VAL A 70 11.38 -16.10 -6.67
CA VAL A 70 12.09 -15.20 -5.75
C VAL A 70 13.56 -15.58 -5.77
N THR A 71 14.39 -14.77 -6.42
CA THR A 71 15.81 -15.08 -6.63
C THR A 71 16.71 -14.08 -5.91
N LEU A 72 17.86 -14.57 -5.45
CA LEU A 72 18.95 -13.77 -4.90
C LEU A 72 20.22 -14.04 -5.71
N THR A 73 20.73 -13.00 -6.36
CA THR A 73 21.91 -13.08 -7.23
C THR A 73 23.14 -12.46 -6.54
N GLY A 74 24.34 -12.68 -7.11
CA GLY A 74 25.59 -12.09 -6.60
C GLY A 74 26.20 -12.81 -5.40
N LEU A 75 25.78 -14.05 -5.12
CA LEU A 75 26.43 -14.90 -4.12
C LEU A 75 27.66 -15.56 -4.74
N SER A 76 28.62 -15.98 -3.91
CA SER A 76 29.76 -16.79 -4.38
C SER A 76 29.32 -18.10 -5.05
N SER A 77 28.17 -18.65 -4.65
CA SER A 77 27.51 -19.81 -5.26
C SER A 77 26.63 -19.46 -6.48
N GLY A 78 26.72 -18.23 -7.00
CA GLY A 78 25.89 -17.74 -8.11
C GLY A 78 24.52 -17.24 -7.66
N THR A 79 23.46 -17.75 -8.29
CA THR A 79 22.08 -17.37 -8.02
C THR A 79 21.38 -18.42 -7.15
N ARG A 80 20.71 -17.97 -6.10
CA ARG A 80 19.90 -18.81 -5.23
C ARG A 80 18.42 -18.54 -5.45
N ASP A 81 17.67 -19.59 -5.76
CA ASP A 81 16.20 -19.55 -5.78
C ASP A 81 15.65 -19.81 -4.37
N LEU A 82 14.84 -18.88 -3.88
CA LEU A 82 14.19 -18.94 -2.57
C LEU A 82 12.76 -19.50 -2.66
N SER A 83 12.21 -19.67 -3.86
CA SER A 83 10.80 -20.04 -4.09
C SER A 83 10.44 -21.38 -3.45
N LYS A 84 11.37 -22.35 -3.48
CA LYS A 84 11.18 -23.71 -2.93
C LYS A 84 11.64 -23.88 -1.48
N GLN A 85 12.03 -22.80 -0.80
CA GLN A 85 12.45 -22.86 0.60
C GLN A 85 11.25 -22.84 1.55
N LYS A 86 11.52 -23.03 2.85
CA LYS A 86 10.48 -22.94 3.88
C LYS A 86 10.03 -21.48 4.03
N TRP A 87 8.75 -21.24 3.78
CA TRP A 87 8.10 -19.95 4.00
C TRP A 87 7.29 -19.95 5.29
N SER A 88 7.15 -18.78 5.91
CA SER A 88 6.28 -18.54 7.06
C SER A 88 5.32 -17.42 6.72
N TYR A 89 4.06 -17.55 7.17
CA TYR A 89 2.97 -16.65 6.79
C TYR A 89 2.35 -16.02 8.02
N LYS A 90 1.95 -14.75 7.87
CA LYS A 90 1.17 -14.01 8.85
C LYS A 90 0.13 -13.18 8.12
N ILE A 91 -1.13 -13.38 8.49
CA ILE A 91 -2.25 -12.60 7.96
C ILE A 91 -2.34 -11.27 8.73
N GLY A 92 -2.56 -10.18 7.98
CA GLY A 92 -2.75 -8.82 8.51
C GLY A 92 -1.54 -8.22 9.24
N VAL A 93 -1.70 -7.00 9.73
CA VAL A 93 -0.69 -6.31 10.54
C VAL A 93 -1.05 -6.36 12.03
N LYS A 94 -0.04 -6.24 12.91
CA LYS A 94 -0.26 -6.35 14.38
C LYS A 94 -1.24 -5.28 14.91
N GLY A 95 -1.29 -4.10 14.29
CA GLY A 95 -2.21 -3.05 14.69
C GLY A 95 -3.68 -3.40 14.45
N GLU A 96 -3.98 -4.17 13.40
CA GLU A 96 -5.34 -4.66 13.12
C GLU A 96 -5.76 -5.70 14.15
N SER A 97 -4.89 -6.66 14.47
CA SER A 97 -5.19 -7.68 15.49
C SER A 97 -5.40 -7.08 16.88
N LEU A 98 -4.72 -5.97 17.18
CA LEU A 98 -4.91 -5.20 18.42
C LEU A 98 -6.07 -4.19 18.33
N ARG A 99 -6.71 -4.08 17.16
CA ARG A 99 -7.82 -3.14 16.89
C ARG A 99 -7.47 -1.71 17.29
N LEU A 100 -6.26 -1.24 16.94
CA LEU A 100 -5.73 0.07 17.36
C LEU A 100 -6.59 1.27 16.92
N TYR A 101 -7.47 1.07 15.94
CA TYR A 101 -8.49 2.03 15.49
C TYR A 101 -9.66 2.20 16.47
N THR A 102 -9.74 1.39 17.53
CA THR A 102 -10.74 1.51 18.60
C THR A 102 -10.11 2.10 19.87
N GLU A 103 -10.91 2.73 20.73
CA GLU A 103 -10.41 3.28 22.00
C GLU A 103 -9.80 2.18 22.89
N ALA A 104 -10.49 1.05 23.03
CA ALA A 104 -10.00 -0.09 23.82
C ALA A 104 -8.68 -0.65 23.26
N GLY A 105 -8.62 -0.90 21.95
CA GLY A 105 -7.43 -1.41 21.29
C GLY A 105 -6.22 -0.48 21.41
N SER A 106 -6.48 0.84 21.34
CA SER A 106 -5.45 1.88 21.46
C SER A 106 -4.69 1.83 22.79
N ARG A 107 -5.27 1.26 23.85
CA ARG A 107 -4.66 1.18 25.19
C ARG A 107 -3.59 0.07 25.30
N TYR A 108 -3.52 -0.86 24.34
CA TYR A 108 -2.54 -1.96 24.37
C TYR A 108 -1.12 -1.58 23.92
N VAL A 109 -0.91 -0.35 23.45
CA VAL A 109 0.40 0.10 22.94
C VAL A 109 0.80 1.45 23.53
N LYS A 110 2.11 1.66 23.62
CA LYS A 110 2.68 2.95 24.02
C LYS A 110 2.76 3.86 22.80
N TRP A 111 1.97 4.93 22.82
CA TRP A 111 1.98 5.95 21.78
C TRP A 111 3.10 6.96 22.01
N VAL A 112 3.73 7.38 20.92
CA VAL A 112 4.74 8.45 20.93
C VAL A 112 4.06 9.79 20.60
N ARG A 113 4.52 10.88 21.24
CA ARG A 113 3.96 12.24 21.09
C ARG A 113 5.08 13.27 20.90
N GLY A 114 4.71 14.48 20.49
CA GLY A 114 5.65 15.60 20.35
C GLY A 114 6.67 15.42 19.23
N SER A 115 7.91 15.87 19.46
CA SER A 115 8.99 15.82 18.46
C SER A 115 9.42 14.40 18.05
N LEU A 116 9.08 13.39 18.84
CA LEU A 116 9.43 11.99 18.62
C LEU A 116 8.46 11.25 17.68
N VAL A 117 7.37 11.89 17.24
CA VAL A 117 6.42 11.27 16.31
C VAL A 117 7.15 10.85 15.04
N ALA A 118 6.95 9.60 14.62
CA ALA A 118 7.56 9.03 13.44
C ALA A 118 7.22 9.88 12.20
N LYS A 119 8.24 10.20 11.39
CA LYS A 119 8.08 10.90 10.12
C LYS A 119 8.62 10.03 9.01
N LYS A 120 7.84 9.88 7.93
CA LYS A 120 8.23 9.10 6.73
C LYS A 120 8.67 7.66 7.05
N GLN A 121 8.09 7.06 8.10
CA GLN A 121 8.34 5.67 8.47
C GLN A 121 7.26 4.75 7.87
N PRO A 122 7.64 3.60 7.28
CA PRO A 122 6.69 2.62 6.81
C PRO A 122 5.98 1.93 7.98
N LEU A 123 4.76 1.43 7.75
CA LEU A 123 3.97 0.66 8.71
C LEU A 123 3.74 1.39 10.06
N ALA A 124 3.46 2.69 9.99
CA ALA A 124 3.18 3.51 11.16
C ALA A 124 1.66 3.66 11.39
N TRP A 125 1.26 3.62 12.65
CA TRP A 125 -0.07 4.01 13.10
C TRP A 125 -0.01 5.44 13.66
N TYR A 126 -0.91 6.30 13.19
CA TYR A 126 -1.10 7.64 13.72
C TYR A 126 -2.50 7.74 14.32
N LYS A 127 -2.64 8.56 15.35
CA LYS A 127 -3.95 8.91 15.91
C LYS A 127 -3.95 10.36 16.35
N THR A 128 -5.12 10.96 16.29
CA THR A 128 -5.38 12.30 16.80
C THR A 128 -6.81 12.38 17.32
N THR A 129 -7.14 13.46 18.02
CA THR A 129 -8.48 13.80 18.49
C THR A 129 -8.78 15.21 18.04
N PHE A 130 -9.98 15.45 17.53
CA PHE A 130 -10.42 16.76 17.05
C PHE A 130 -11.90 16.95 17.36
N SER A 131 -12.33 18.21 17.51
CA SER A 131 -13.74 18.56 17.63
C SER A 131 -14.39 18.57 16.24
N ALA A 132 -15.65 18.16 16.15
CA ALA A 132 -16.42 18.28 14.92
C ALA A 132 -16.53 19.76 14.50
N PRO A 133 -16.39 20.09 13.20
CA PRO A 133 -16.72 21.42 12.69
C PRO A 133 -18.15 21.84 13.02
N SER A 134 -18.42 23.14 13.12
CA SER A 134 -19.73 23.69 13.50
C SER A 134 -20.80 23.60 12.40
N ASP A 135 -20.36 23.43 11.15
CA ASP A 135 -21.22 23.59 9.98
C ASP A 135 -21.77 22.22 9.51
N ASN A 136 -22.86 22.25 8.74
CA ASN A 136 -23.52 21.05 8.23
C ASN A 136 -23.01 20.61 6.84
N ASP A 137 -21.95 21.24 6.34
CA ASP A 137 -21.38 20.93 5.03
C ASP A 137 -20.71 19.55 5.02
N PRO A 138 -20.67 18.86 3.86
CA PRO A 138 -19.94 17.62 3.72
C PRO A 138 -18.46 17.77 4.10
N LEU A 139 -17.94 16.81 4.84
CA LEU A 139 -16.56 16.82 5.34
C LEU A 139 -15.70 15.79 4.62
N ALA A 140 -14.42 16.11 4.45
CA ALA A 140 -13.41 15.19 3.93
C ALA A 140 -12.07 15.41 4.65
N LEU A 141 -11.15 14.45 4.51
CA LEU A 141 -9.80 14.57 5.07
C LEU A 141 -8.80 14.85 3.95
N ASP A 142 -8.09 15.97 4.03
CA ASP A 142 -6.96 16.20 3.12
C ASP A 142 -5.79 15.30 3.53
N LEU A 143 -5.60 14.21 2.78
CA LEU A 143 -4.53 13.24 2.99
C LEU A 143 -3.35 13.49 2.05
N GLY A 144 -3.26 14.64 1.38
CA GLY A 144 -2.24 14.93 0.37
C GLY A 144 -0.78 14.79 0.85
N SER A 145 -0.53 14.90 2.16
CA SER A 145 0.80 14.68 2.77
C SER A 145 1.11 13.22 3.09
N MET A 146 0.15 12.33 2.95
CA MET A 146 0.24 10.91 3.30
C MET A 146 0.67 10.05 2.10
N GLY A 147 0.97 8.77 2.36
CA GLY A 147 1.32 7.79 1.33
C GLY A 147 0.14 6.90 0.93
N LYS A 148 0.03 5.75 1.59
CA LYS A 148 -1.06 4.77 1.45
C LYS A 148 -1.42 4.23 2.83
N GLY A 149 -2.69 3.94 3.07
CA GLY A 149 -3.15 3.32 4.30
C GLY A 149 -4.66 3.17 4.34
N GLU A 150 -5.19 3.08 5.55
CA GLU A 150 -6.60 3.00 5.90
C GLU A 150 -6.87 4.07 6.95
N VAL A 151 -8.07 4.64 6.95
CA VAL A 151 -8.48 5.66 7.92
C VAL A 151 -9.71 5.21 8.69
N TRP A 152 -9.72 5.54 9.98
CA TRP A 152 -10.87 5.32 10.85
C TRP A 152 -11.23 6.59 11.60
N ILE A 153 -12.52 6.83 11.76
CA ILE A 153 -13.08 7.87 12.64
C ILE A 153 -14.00 7.19 13.64
N ASN A 154 -13.76 7.41 14.93
CA ASN A 154 -14.57 6.82 16.02
C ASN A 154 -14.74 5.29 15.90
N GLY A 155 -13.68 4.58 15.49
CA GLY A 155 -13.68 3.12 15.30
C GLY A 155 -14.31 2.62 14.01
N GLN A 156 -14.92 3.49 13.20
CA GLN A 156 -15.51 3.16 11.91
C GLN A 156 -14.51 3.43 10.78
N SER A 157 -14.34 2.47 9.87
CA SER A 157 -13.49 2.68 8.70
C SER A 157 -14.17 3.66 7.76
N ILE A 158 -13.41 4.64 7.27
CA ILE A 158 -13.83 5.52 6.16
C ILE A 158 -13.16 5.13 4.84
N GLY A 159 -12.41 4.03 4.84
CA GLY A 159 -11.83 3.41 3.66
C GLY A 159 -10.32 3.62 3.47
N PRO A 160 -9.78 3.01 2.41
CA PRO A 160 -8.38 3.14 2.04
C PRO A 160 -8.08 4.54 1.51
N HIS A 161 -6.88 5.03 1.79
CA HIS A 161 -6.34 6.21 1.13
C HIS A 161 -5.08 5.85 0.36
N TRP A 162 -4.89 6.44 -0.82
CA TRP A 162 -3.63 6.31 -1.57
C TRP A 162 -3.20 7.59 -2.33
N PRO A 163 -3.07 8.73 -1.65
CA PRO A 163 -2.66 10.01 -2.25
C PRO A 163 -1.25 10.00 -2.85
N GLY A 164 -0.41 9.04 -2.46
CA GLY A 164 0.89 8.78 -3.08
C GLY A 164 0.80 8.24 -4.51
N TYR A 165 -0.33 7.63 -4.90
CA TYR A 165 -0.55 7.18 -6.28
C TYR A 165 -1.00 8.38 -7.13
N LYS A 166 -0.12 8.87 -8.01
CA LYS A 166 -0.44 10.03 -8.85
C LYS A 166 -1.27 9.62 -10.05
N ALA A 167 -2.29 10.43 -10.37
CA ALA A 167 -3.10 10.26 -11.56
C ALA A 167 -2.22 10.39 -12.82
N ARG A 168 -2.32 9.41 -13.70
CA ARG A 168 -1.64 9.38 -15.01
C ARG A 168 -2.69 9.26 -16.10
N GLY A 169 -2.45 9.92 -17.22
CA GLY A 169 -3.36 9.94 -18.35
C GLY A 169 -3.08 11.14 -19.24
N LYS A 170 -3.92 11.31 -20.26
CA LYS A 170 -3.89 12.47 -21.14
C LYS A 170 -5.02 13.41 -20.77
N CYS A 171 -4.74 14.35 -19.87
CA CYS A 171 -5.68 15.42 -19.52
C CYS A 171 -5.56 16.54 -20.55
N SER A 172 -6.59 16.72 -21.38
CA SER A 172 -6.69 17.80 -22.36
C SER A 172 -8.01 18.55 -22.18
N ASN A 173 -8.05 19.81 -22.59
CA ASN A 173 -9.31 20.54 -22.72
C ASN A 173 -10.25 19.75 -23.63
N CYS A 174 -11.51 19.66 -23.24
CA CYS A 174 -12.54 18.96 -23.99
C CYS A 174 -13.80 19.84 -24.11
N ASN A 175 -14.70 19.47 -25.01
CA ASN A 175 -16.01 20.10 -25.17
C ASN A 175 -17.12 19.04 -25.30
N TYR A 176 -18.37 19.50 -25.17
CA TYR A 176 -19.55 18.64 -25.13
C TYR A 176 -19.90 18.00 -26.49
N ALA A 177 -19.48 18.61 -27.60
CA ALA A 177 -19.87 18.16 -28.94
C ALA A 177 -19.12 16.87 -29.34
N GLY A 178 -19.78 16.04 -30.15
CA GLY A 178 -19.26 14.78 -30.68
C GLY A 178 -19.27 13.63 -29.66
N THR A 179 -19.01 12.42 -30.15
CA THR A 179 -19.03 11.18 -29.34
C THR A 179 -18.14 11.29 -28.11
N TYR A 180 -18.64 10.80 -26.97
CA TYR A 180 -17.91 10.76 -25.72
C TYR A 180 -17.15 9.43 -25.56
N THR A 181 -15.96 9.49 -24.96
CA THR A 181 -15.24 8.33 -24.42
C THR A 181 -14.83 8.64 -22.99
N ASP A 182 -14.65 7.60 -22.18
CA ASP A 182 -14.16 7.67 -20.80
C ASP A 182 -12.85 8.46 -20.63
N THR A 183 -12.06 8.54 -21.69
CA THR A 183 -10.78 9.27 -21.74
C THR A 183 -10.86 10.70 -22.31
N LYS A 184 -12.03 11.13 -22.81
CA LYS A 184 -12.19 12.43 -23.52
C LYS A 184 -11.91 13.65 -22.64
N CYS A 185 -12.36 13.60 -21.39
CA CYS A 185 -12.41 14.76 -20.48
C CYS A 185 -11.72 14.47 -19.14
N LEU A 186 -10.58 13.78 -19.17
CA LEU A 186 -9.82 13.50 -17.94
C LEU A 186 -9.27 14.79 -17.33
N ALA A 187 -9.25 14.84 -16.00
CA ALA A 187 -8.74 15.94 -15.19
C ALA A 187 -7.76 15.44 -14.11
N ASN A 188 -7.11 16.37 -13.42
CA ASN A 188 -6.24 16.11 -12.26
C ASN A 188 -4.98 15.25 -12.54
N CYS A 189 -4.54 15.13 -13.79
CA CYS A 189 -3.27 14.47 -14.10
C CYS A 189 -2.10 15.08 -13.31
N GLY A 190 -1.22 14.24 -12.78
CA GLY A 190 -0.08 14.63 -11.94
C GLY A 190 -0.42 14.90 -10.46
N GLN A 191 -1.70 15.04 -10.11
CA GLN A 191 -2.17 15.18 -8.73
C GLN A 191 -2.33 13.80 -8.05
N PRO A 192 -2.49 13.72 -6.71
CA PRO A 192 -3.02 12.52 -6.08
C PRO A 192 -4.27 12.02 -6.81
N SER A 193 -4.37 10.72 -7.12
CA SER A 193 -5.59 10.16 -7.73
C SER A 193 -6.82 10.37 -6.85
N GLN A 194 -6.62 10.38 -5.53
CA GLN A 194 -7.56 10.84 -4.53
C GLN A 194 -6.80 11.58 -3.43
N ARG A 195 -7.20 12.81 -3.12
CA ARG A 195 -6.63 13.64 -2.04
C ARG A 195 -7.53 13.71 -0.81
N TRP A 196 -8.83 13.78 -1.04
CA TRP A 196 -9.88 13.98 -0.05
C TRP A 196 -10.74 12.72 0.11
#